data_AF-A0A350P960-F1
#
_entry.id   AF-A0A350P960-F1
#
_cell.length_a   1.000
_cell.length_b   1.000
_cell.length_c   1.000
_cell.angle_alpha   90.00
_cell.angle_beta   90.00
_cell.angle_gamma   90.00
#
_symmetry.space_group_name_H-M   'P 1'
#
loop_
_entity.id
_entity.type
_entity.pdbx_description
1 polymer ?
#
loop_
_entity_poly.entity_id
_entity_poly.type
_entity_poly.pdbx_seq_one_letter_code
_entity_poly.pdbx_strand_id
1 'polypeptide(L)'
;MSDEQFQESSSEDKFFGVKTQISKKAEPAPVEDAGDIEVKIVDDTPPEDRNRPTFSDDTPADDGITEEELKNYTGSAQKRINKLRAINNDDRRKREQAEKMRDEAVRVAQELVEKNKAQQDMLDRGESALIDSVKQKAKVDYETAKQNYRSAYEEGDTEKIVATQEAMNLAQYELKDIERKEQGKIFAQKAREAQAKQAQAQPQQPVQPQFTQKQINWFEANKWYVQPKDNQEKKMQKVATATDNYLQEVERLDPESDEYYNTIDQTMRKYFPEYFGEDVRSGSEAPSTPSRVNVVAPANRNNGAKPRTVELTPTAVALAKRLGLSNEQYAKSYAKQLQRGR
;
A
#
# COMPACT_ATOMS: atom_id res chain seq x y z
N MET A 1 -43.25 19.23 51.45
CA MET A 1 -42.11 18.31 51.39
C MET A 1 -41.83 18.12 49.91
N SER A 2 -40.73 18.69 49.44
CA SER A 2 -40.34 18.71 48.04
C SER A 2 -38.99 17.99 47.97
N ASP A 3 -38.97 16.78 47.45
CA ASP A 3 -37.74 16.02 47.26
C ASP A 3 -37.05 16.48 45.96
N GLU A 4 -36.01 17.29 46.08
CA GLU A 4 -35.06 17.57 45.01
C GLU A 4 -34.06 16.42 44.90
N GLN A 5 -34.19 15.62 43.85
CA GLN A 5 -33.17 14.63 43.49
C GLN A 5 -32.00 15.31 42.77
N PHE A 6 -30.86 15.42 43.46
CA PHE A 6 -29.56 15.73 42.88
C PHE A 6 -29.05 14.53 42.07
N GLN A 7 -28.78 14.71 40.78
CA GLN A 7 -28.00 13.73 40.00
C GLN A 7 -26.51 14.07 40.10
N GLU A 8 -25.72 13.09 40.55
CA GLU A 8 -24.26 13.17 40.59
C GLU A 8 -23.69 13.21 39.16
N SER A 9 -22.82 14.19 38.89
CA SER A 9 -22.06 14.26 37.64
C SER A 9 -20.91 13.26 37.64
N SER A 10 -20.74 12.56 36.51
CA SER A 10 -19.59 11.70 36.23
C SER A 10 -18.27 12.46 36.42
N SER A 11 -17.26 11.77 36.94
CA SER A 11 -15.91 12.28 37.23
C SER A 11 -15.23 12.98 36.04
N GLU A 12 -15.66 12.66 34.81
CA GLU A 12 -15.14 13.23 33.57
C GLU A 12 -15.60 14.68 33.34
N ASP A 13 -16.82 15.05 33.78
CA ASP A 13 -17.35 16.42 33.60
C ASP A 13 -16.71 17.44 34.56
N LYS A 14 -16.19 16.97 35.70
CA LYS A 14 -15.44 17.83 36.64
C LYS A 14 -14.02 18.14 36.14
N PHE A 15 -13.48 17.33 35.23
CA PHE A 15 -12.11 17.47 34.73
C PHE A 15 -11.98 18.54 33.64
N PHE A 16 -13.03 18.79 32.84
CA PHE A 16 -12.94 19.68 31.68
C PHE A 16 -13.40 21.13 31.90
N GLY A 17 -13.94 21.50 33.08
CA GLY A 17 -14.17 22.92 33.44
C GLY A 17 -15.06 23.75 32.51
N VAL A 18 -15.75 23.14 31.55
CA VAL A 18 -16.62 23.81 30.58
C VAL A 18 -18.08 23.56 30.95
N LYS A 19 -18.75 24.56 31.52
CA LYS A 19 -20.21 24.56 31.70
C LYS A 19 -20.89 24.95 30.39
N THR A 20 -21.09 24.01 29.48
CA THR A 20 -22.01 24.19 28.34
C THR A 20 -23.38 23.62 28.72
N GLN A 21 -24.35 24.52 28.98
CA GLN A 21 -25.75 24.15 29.04
C GLN A 21 -26.25 23.85 27.61
N ILE A 22 -26.34 22.57 27.26
CA ILE A 22 -27.06 22.12 26.07
C ILE A 22 -28.51 21.91 26.49
N SER A 23 -29.39 22.79 26.00
CA SER A 23 -30.82 22.68 26.20
C SER A 23 -31.36 21.39 25.58
N LYS A 24 -32.13 20.68 26.41
CA LYS A 24 -32.74 19.38 26.16
C LYS A 24 -33.82 19.49 25.08
N LYS A 25 -33.55 19.01 23.86
CA LYS A 25 -34.59 18.53 22.92
C LYS A 25 -34.03 17.60 21.84
N ALA A 26 -34.03 16.30 22.14
CA ALA A 26 -34.45 15.18 21.28
C ALA A 26 -33.94 13.89 21.95
N GLU A 27 -34.85 12.97 22.24
CA GLU A 27 -34.53 11.63 22.71
C GLU A 27 -33.62 10.89 21.72
N PRO A 28 -32.74 9.98 22.20
CA PRO A 28 -31.85 9.24 21.35
C PRO A 28 -32.65 8.22 20.53
N ALA A 29 -32.59 8.34 19.20
CA ALA A 29 -32.95 7.25 18.32
C ALA A 29 -32.04 6.04 18.65
N PRO A 30 -32.59 4.81 18.69
CA PRO A 30 -31.81 3.61 18.96
C PRO A 30 -30.65 3.49 17.98
N VAL A 31 -29.50 3.08 18.50
CA VAL A 31 -28.34 2.68 17.70
C VAL A 31 -28.70 1.36 17.03
N GLU A 32 -29.36 1.42 15.88
CA GLU A 32 -29.55 0.26 15.02
C GLU A 32 -28.28 0.05 14.18
N ASP A 33 -27.78 -1.17 14.27
CA ASP A 33 -26.74 -1.76 13.45
C ASP A 33 -27.06 -1.52 11.96
N ALA A 34 -26.42 -0.52 11.34
CA ALA A 34 -26.77 -0.04 10.00
C ALA A 34 -26.20 -0.99 8.92
N GLY A 35 -26.92 -2.09 8.72
CA GLY A 35 -26.83 -2.98 7.56
C GLY A 35 -27.25 -2.30 6.25
N ASP A 36 -26.68 -2.83 5.16
CA ASP A 36 -26.96 -2.61 3.74
C ASP A 36 -27.01 -1.17 3.20
N ILE A 37 -25.91 -0.79 2.53
CA ILE A 37 -25.86 0.37 1.63
C ILE A 37 -25.90 -0.11 0.19
N GLU A 38 -27.01 0.13 -0.50
CA GLU A 38 -27.10 -0.12 -1.95
C GLU A 38 -26.24 0.89 -2.73
N VAL A 39 -25.24 0.35 -3.43
CA VAL A 39 -24.29 1.09 -4.27
C VAL A 39 -24.84 1.19 -5.69
N LYS A 40 -25.14 2.40 -6.15
CA LYS A 40 -25.52 2.65 -7.55
C LYS A 40 -24.28 3.05 -8.35
N ILE A 41 -23.96 2.24 -9.35
CA ILE A 41 -22.77 2.41 -10.17
C ILE A 41 -23.07 3.48 -11.23
N VAL A 42 -22.55 4.70 -11.06
CA VAL A 42 -22.70 5.77 -12.06
C VAL A 42 -21.54 5.71 -13.03
N ASP A 43 -21.85 5.33 -14.28
CA ASP A 43 -20.87 5.18 -15.35
C ASP A 43 -20.32 6.54 -15.80
N ASP A 44 -19.07 6.83 -15.44
CA ASP A 44 -18.31 8.05 -15.76
C ASP A 44 -17.55 7.91 -17.10
N THR A 45 -18.18 7.24 -18.07
CA THR A 45 -17.76 7.27 -19.48
C THR A 45 -18.24 8.56 -20.13
N PRO A 46 -17.44 9.16 -21.04
CA PRO A 46 -17.87 10.32 -21.84
C PRO A 46 -19.23 10.07 -22.52
N PRO A 47 -20.07 11.09 -22.70
CA PRO A 47 -21.44 10.94 -23.22
C PRO A 47 -21.48 10.28 -24.62
N GLU A 48 -20.41 10.41 -25.40
CA GLU A 48 -20.27 9.83 -26.75
C GLU A 48 -20.13 8.29 -26.75
N ASP A 49 -19.64 7.72 -25.65
CA ASP A 49 -19.33 6.29 -25.50
C ASP A 49 -20.32 5.57 -24.55
N ARG A 50 -21.25 6.30 -23.91
CA ARG A 50 -22.27 5.73 -23.01
C ARG A 50 -23.31 4.93 -23.81
N ASN A 51 -23.58 3.69 -23.39
CA ASN A 51 -24.55 2.76 -24.00
C ASN A 51 -24.25 2.25 -25.44
N ARG A 52 -23.04 2.41 -25.98
CA ARG A 52 -22.69 1.77 -27.26
C ARG A 52 -22.43 0.29 -27.09
N PRO A 53 -23.08 -0.60 -27.87
CA PRO A 53 -22.74 -2.02 -27.87
C PRO A 53 -21.30 -2.19 -28.33
N THR A 54 -20.62 -3.23 -27.84
CA THR A 54 -19.25 -3.60 -28.27
C THR A 54 -19.14 -3.88 -29.78
N PHE A 55 -20.26 -3.94 -30.49
CA PHE A 55 -20.34 -4.13 -31.94
C PHE A 55 -21.54 -3.33 -32.49
N SER A 56 -21.37 -2.02 -32.74
CA SER A 56 -22.28 -1.23 -33.57
C SER A 56 -21.53 -0.74 -34.81
N ASP A 57 -22.19 -0.76 -35.96
CA ASP A 57 -21.63 -0.23 -37.21
C ASP A 57 -21.22 1.25 -37.10
N ASP A 58 -21.90 2.03 -36.25
CA ASP A 58 -21.64 3.46 -36.05
C ASP A 58 -20.46 3.77 -35.09
N THR A 59 -19.55 2.84 -34.76
CA THR A 59 -18.41 3.17 -33.88
C THR A 59 -17.51 4.22 -34.54
N PRO A 60 -17.39 5.45 -33.99
CA PRO A 60 -16.45 6.42 -34.49
C PRO A 60 -15.06 5.87 -34.21
N ALA A 61 -14.27 5.72 -35.25
CA ALA A 61 -12.88 5.36 -35.14
C ALA A 61 -12.07 6.52 -35.72
N ASP A 62 -11.00 6.88 -35.03
CA ASP A 62 -9.98 7.81 -35.51
C ASP A 62 -9.02 7.05 -36.45
N ASP A 63 -9.57 6.28 -37.39
CA ASP A 63 -8.84 5.47 -38.37
C ASP A 63 -8.90 6.08 -39.77
N GLY A 64 -9.49 7.28 -39.90
CA GLY A 64 -9.54 8.05 -41.14
C GLY A 64 -10.46 7.49 -42.22
N ILE A 65 -11.21 6.41 -41.95
CA ILE A 65 -12.13 5.80 -42.92
C ILE A 65 -13.55 6.25 -42.58
N THR A 66 -14.18 6.97 -43.51
CA THR A 66 -15.57 7.40 -43.32
C THR A 66 -16.54 6.23 -43.46
N GLU A 67 -17.71 6.34 -42.84
CA GLU A 67 -18.74 5.30 -42.93
C GLU A 67 -19.31 5.13 -44.35
N GLU A 68 -19.22 6.18 -45.16
CA GLU A 68 -19.55 6.13 -46.60
C GLU A 68 -18.52 5.34 -47.40
N GLU A 69 -17.23 5.52 -47.12
CA GLU A 69 -16.16 4.70 -47.73
C GLU A 69 -16.28 3.24 -47.29
N LEU A 70 -16.64 3.00 -46.03
CA LEU A 70 -16.82 1.67 -45.48
C LEU A 70 -17.92 0.85 -46.18
N LYS A 71 -19.01 1.51 -46.59
CA LYS A 71 -20.13 0.89 -47.34
C LYS A 71 -19.75 0.47 -48.77
N ASN A 72 -18.70 1.07 -49.33
CA ASN A 72 -18.20 0.72 -50.66
C ASN A 72 -17.33 -0.55 -50.66
N TYR A 73 -16.94 -1.06 -49.48
CA TYR A 73 -16.18 -2.31 -49.36
C TYR A 73 -17.10 -3.54 -49.34
N THR A 74 -16.55 -4.69 -49.74
CA THR A 74 -17.27 -5.97 -49.68
C THR A 74 -17.70 -6.32 -48.25
N GLY A 75 -18.85 -6.98 -48.09
CA GLY A 75 -19.43 -7.27 -46.77
C GLY A 75 -18.54 -8.11 -45.83
N SER A 76 -17.51 -8.79 -46.34
CA SER A 76 -16.49 -9.48 -45.52
C SER A 76 -15.44 -8.51 -44.95
N ALA A 77 -14.96 -7.57 -45.79
CA ALA A 77 -14.01 -6.54 -45.38
C ALA A 77 -14.65 -5.56 -44.37
N GLN A 78 -15.90 -5.14 -44.61
CA GLN A 78 -16.66 -4.29 -43.69
C GLN A 78 -16.77 -4.92 -42.29
N LYS A 79 -17.13 -6.21 -42.20
CA LYS A 79 -17.22 -6.94 -40.92
C LYS A 79 -15.88 -7.02 -40.18
N ARG A 80 -14.76 -7.18 -40.91
CA ARG A 80 -13.43 -7.25 -40.31
C ARG A 80 -12.97 -5.87 -39.81
N ILE A 81 -13.24 -4.81 -40.56
CA ILE A 81 -12.95 -3.43 -40.15
C ILE A 81 -13.77 -3.09 -38.90
N ASN A 82 -15.08 -3.40 -38.88
CA ASN A 82 -15.94 -3.16 -37.71
C ASN A 82 -15.45 -3.94 -36.48
N LYS A 83 -14.99 -5.18 -36.66
CA LYS A 83 -14.35 -5.95 -35.58
C LYS A 83 -13.05 -5.32 -35.08
N LEU A 84 -12.22 -4.77 -35.97
CA LEU A 84 -10.97 -4.10 -35.58
C LEU A 84 -11.25 -2.78 -34.85
N ARG A 85 -12.24 -1.99 -35.31
CA ARG A 85 -12.72 -0.78 -34.62
C ARG A 85 -13.24 -1.08 -33.23
N ALA A 86 -14.06 -2.12 -33.10
CA ALA A 86 -14.56 -2.60 -31.81
C ALA A 86 -13.41 -2.96 -30.85
N ILE A 87 -12.41 -3.71 -31.32
CA ILE A 87 -11.22 -4.07 -30.51
C ILE A 87 -10.42 -2.82 -30.13
N ASN A 88 -10.20 -1.90 -31.05
CA ASN A 88 -9.44 -0.67 -30.78
C ASN A 88 -10.14 0.22 -29.75
N ASN A 89 -11.46 0.40 -29.89
CA ASN A 89 -12.27 1.16 -28.94
C ASN A 89 -12.36 0.46 -27.58
N ASP A 90 -12.47 -0.87 -27.54
CA ASP A 90 -12.37 -1.65 -26.30
C ASP A 90 -11.01 -1.46 -25.62
N ASP A 91 -9.92 -1.47 -26.38
CA ASP A 91 -8.59 -1.28 -25.85
C ASP A 91 -8.38 0.16 -25.38
N ARG A 92 -8.92 1.17 -26.09
CA ARG A 92 -8.96 2.57 -25.64
C ARG A 92 -9.71 2.70 -24.32
N ARG A 93 -10.93 2.12 -24.22
CA ARG A 93 -11.74 2.12 -23.00
C ARG A 93 -11.02 1.48 -21.83
N LYS A 94 -10.36 0.34 -22.05
CA LYS A 94 -9.56 -0.32 -21.00
C LYS A 94 -8.39 0.53 -20.54
N ARG A 95 -7.71 1.23 -21.46
CA ARG A 95 -6.61 2.16 -21.11
C ARG A 95 -7.12 3.34 -20.30
N GLU A 96 -8.18 4.00 -20.75
CA GLU A 96 -8.79 5.12 -20.03
C GLU A 96 -9.28 4.71 -18.63
N GLN A 97 -9.92 3.54 -18.51
CA GLN A 97 -10.33 3.00 -17.22
C GLN A 97 -9.14 2.69 -16.31
N ALA A 98 -8.03 2.18 -16.86
CA ALA A 98 -6.82 1.92 -16.10
C ALA A 98 -6.14 3.20 -15.64
N GLU A 99 -6.12 4.24 -16.47
CA GLU A 99 -5.61 5.58 -16.13
C GLU A 99 -6.46 6.23 -15.04
N LYS A 100 -7.79 6.26 -15.21
CA LYS A 100 -8.73 6.75 -14.19
C LYS A 100 -8.56 6.02 -12.85
N MET A 101 -8.41 4.70 -12.87
CA MET A 101 -8.14 3.92 -11.65
C MET A 101 -6.82 4.31 -11.00
N ARG A 102 -5.77 4.55 -11.79
CA ARG A 102 -4.47 5.00 -11.27
C ARG A 102 -4.59 6.38 -10.63
N ASP A 103 -5.26 7.32 -11.29
CA ASP A 103 -5.44 8.68 -10.79
C ASP A 103 -6.26 8.69 -9.50
N GLU A 104 -7.34 7.90 -9.45
CA GLU A 104 -8.14 7.75 -8.22
C GLU A 104 -7.31 7.11 -7.09
N ALA A 105 -6.51 6.09 -7.39
CA ALA A 105 -5.63 5.47 -6.41
C ALA A 105 -4.57 6.44 -5.88
N VAL A 106 -3.97 7.27 -6.75
CA VAL A 106 -3.01 8.32 -6.34
C VAL A 106 -3.70 9.35 -5.47
N ARG A 107 -4.90 9.82 -5.85
CA ARG A 107 -5.69 10.78 -5.05
C ARG A 107 -5.99 10.23 -3.66
N VAL A 108 -6.47 8.98 -3.58
CA VAL A 108 -6.78 8.33 -2.30
C VAL A 108 -5.52 8.13 -1.45
N ALA A 109 -4.40 7.76 -2.08
CA ALA A 109 -3.13 7.62 -1.38
C ALA A 109 -2.63 8.96 -0.81
N GLN A 110 -2.72 10.05 -1.58
CA GLN A 110 -2.38 11.40 -1.13
C GLN A 110 -3.27 11.81 0.05
N GLU A 111 -4.59 11.64 -0.08
CA GLU A 111 -5.54 11.95 1.00
C GLU A 111 -5.26 11.13 2.27
N LEU A 112 -4.89 9.86 2.12
CA LEU A 112 -4.53 8.99 3.25
C LEU A 112 -3.24 9.47 3.93
N VAL A 113 -2.22 9.86 3.16
CA VAL A 113 -0.98 10.41 3.70
C VAL A 113 -1.24 11.72 4.45
N GLU A 114 -2.03 12.62 3.87
CA GLU A 114 -2.42 13.89 4.51
C GLU A 114 -3.20 13.66 5.80
N LYS A 115 -4.15 12.71 5.81
CA LYS A 115 -4.89 12.34 7.02
C LYS A 115 -4.00 11.74 8.10
N ASN A 116 -3.09 10.84 7.72
CA ASN A 116 -2.15 10.27 8.68
C ASN A 116 -1.27 11.36 9.29
N LYS A 117 -0.81 12.32 8.48
CA LYS A 117 -0.05 13.47 8.97
C LYS A 117 -0.87 14.33 9.92
N ALA A 118 -2.10 14.69 9.54
CA ALA A 118 -2.99 15.49 10.39
C ALA A 118 -3.35 14.79 11.71
N GLN A 119 -3.54 13.47 11.69
CA GLN A 119 -3.77 12.67 12.89
C GLN A 119 -2.54 12.62 13.79
N GLN A 120 -1.34 12.45 13.22
CA GLN A 120 -0.09 12.51 13.97
C GLN A 120 0.10 13.89 14.61
N ASP A 121 -0.11 14.97 13.87
CA ASP A 121 -0.01 16.33 14.39
C ASP A 121 -1.03 16.58 15.52
N MET A 122 -2.26 16.06 15.40
CA MET A 122 -3.28 16.17 16.45
C MET A 122 -2.89 15.39 17.71
N LEU A 123 -2.37 14.17 17.56
CA LEU A 123 -1.89 13.35 18.67
C LEU A 123 -0.69 14.01 19.35
N ASP A 124 0.27 14.53 18.58
CA ASP A 124 1.45 15.20 19.11
C ASP A 124 1.08 16.44 19.93
N ARG A 125 0.10 17.24 19.45
CA ARG A 125 -0.43 18.41 20.18
C ARG A 125 -1.19 17.99 21.43
N GLY A 126 -2.03 16.96 21.34
CA GLY A 126 -2.80 16.45 22.47
C GLY A 126 -1.90 15.90 23.57
N GLU A 127 -0.88 15.13 23.20
CA GLU A 127 0.11 14.59 24.14
C GLU A 127 0.91 15.73 24.79
N SER A 128 1.39 16.72 24.02
CA SER A 128 2.11 17.86 24.59
C SER A 128 1.24 18.68 25.56
N ALA A 129 -0.03 18.94 25.21
CA ALA A 129 -0.96 19.63 26.10
C ALA A 129 -1.23 18.83 27.39
N LEU A 130 -1.34 17.50 27.29
CA LEU A 130 -1.49 16.63 28.45
C LEU A 130 -0.25 16.70 29.34
N ILE A 131 0.94 16.54 28.76
CA ILE A 131 2.22 16.64 29.47
C ILE A 131 2.32 18.00 30.19
N ASP A 132 2.01 19.11 29.51
CA ASP A 132 2.03 20.45 30.08
C ASP A 132 1.03 20.60 31.24
N SER A 133 -0.19 20.07 31.09
CA SER A 133 -1.22 20.14 32.13
C SER A 133 -0.81 19.38 33.40
N VAL A 134 -0.25 18.17 33.24
CA VAL A 134 0.23 17.35 34.35
C VAL A 134 1.46 18.01 34.99
N LYS A 135 2.35 18.59 34.19
CA LYS A 135 3.52 19.34 34.68
C LYS A 135 3.12 20.55 35.51
N GLN A 136 2.14 21.31 35.05
CA GLN A 136 1.62 22.46 35.79
C GLN A 136 0.97 22.01 37.10
N LYS A 137 0.16 20.94 37.07
CA LYS A 137 -0.45 20.36 38.26
C LYS A 137 0.61 19.92 39.27
N ALA A 138 1.59 19.12 38.87
CA ALA A 138 2.65 18.65 39.75
C ALA A 138 3.48 19.80 40.35
N LYS A 139 3.69 20.90 39.60
CA LYS A 139 4.32 22.13 40.15
C LYS A 139 3.46 22.79 41.22
N VAL A 140 2.16 22.91 40.98
CA VAL A 140 1.22 23.48 41.95
C VAL A 140 1.15 22.61 43.20
N ASP A 141 1.07 21.29 43.04
CA ASP A 141 1.03 20.34 44.14
C ASP A 141 2.32 20.40 44.96
N TYR A 142 3.47 20.55 44.31
CA TYR A 142 4.76 20.74 44.98
C TYR A 142 4.82 22.04 45.80
N GLU A 143 4.42 23.18 45.22
CA GLU A 143 4.42 24.46 45.94
C GLU A 143 3.39 24.47 47.08
N THR A 144 2.23 23.84 46.88
CA THR A 144 1.21 23.67 47.92
C THR A 144 1.73 22.81 49.07
N ALA A 145 2.37 21.68 48.77
CA ALA A 145 2.98 20.82 49.78
C ALA A 145 4.09 21.56 50.56
N LYS A 146 4.88 22.40 49.88
CA LYS A 146 5.90 23.25 50.50
C LYS A 146 5.32 24.34 51.41
N GLN A 147 4.20 24.94 51.05
CA GLN A 147 3.47 25.88 51.92
C GLN A 147 2.94 25.15 53.15
N ASN A 148 2.26 24.02 52.95
CA ASN A 148 1.71 23.20 54.04
C ASN A 148 2.82 22.68 54.98
N TYR A 149 4.00 22.34 54.45
CA TYR A 149 5.15 21.95 55.27
C TYR A 149 5.58 23.08 56.21
N ARG A 150 5.64 24.33 55.71
CA ARG A 150 5.98 25.49 56.55
C ARG A 150 4.95 25.69 57.65
N SER A 151 3.66 25.64 57.31
CA SER A 151 2.58 25.76 58.29
C SER A 151 2.62 24.62 59.32
N ALA A 152 2.84 23.38 58.89
CA ALA A 152 2.97 22.23 59.80
C ALA A 152 4.18 22.35 60.74
N TYR A 153 5.28 22.90 60.24
CA TYR A 153 6.48 23.17 61.03
C TYR A 153 6.24 24.27 62.08
N GLU A 154 5.52 25.33 61.72
CA GLU A 154 5.11 26.40 62.63
C GLU A 154 4.10 25.93 63.69
N GLU A 155 3.18 25.02 63.32
CA GLU A 155 2.21 24.40 64.22
C GLU A 155 2.84 23.32 65.14
N GLY A 156 4.03 22.81 64.81
CA GLY A 156 4.69 21.73 65.54
C GLY A 156 4.02 20.36 65.37
N ASP A 157 3.19 20.19 64.33
CA ASP A 157 2.46 18.95 64.04
C ASP A 157 3.35 17.99 63.24
N THR A 158 3.93 17.01 63.94
CA THR A 158 4.84 16.03 63.35
C THR A 158 4.19 15.14 62.30
N GLU A 159 2.90 14.83 62.43
CA GLU A 159 2.19 13.98 61.45
C GLU A 159 1.99 14.73 60.13
N LYS A 160 1.59 16.01 60.20
CA LYS A 160 1.48 16.86 59.01
C LYS A 160 2.83 17.11 58.34
N ILE A 161 3.92 17.23 59.11
CA ILE A 161 5.28 17.37 58.54
C ILE A 161 5.63 16.15 57.69
N VAL A 162 5.40 14.93 58.19
CA VAL A 162 5.68 13.70 57.43
C VAL A 162 4.80 13.62 56.18
N ALA A 163 3.49 13.86 56.32
CA ALA A 163 2.55 13.80 55.21
C ALA A 163 2.87 14.82 54.10
N THR A 164 3.27 16.05 54.47
CA THR A 164 3.68 17.07 53.49
C THR A 164 5.01 16.73 52.83
N GLN A 165 5.94 16.08 53.54
CA GLN A 165 7.20 15.62 52.96
C GLN A 165 6.99 14.47 51.97
N GLU A 166 6.08 13.53 52.25
CA GLU A 166 5.65 12.50 51.30
C GLU A 166 5.01 13.12 50.05
N ALA A 167 4.11 14.10 50.22
CA ALA A 167 3.48 14.81 49.12
C ALA A 167 4.50 15.58 48.25
N MET A 168 5.49 16.24 48.87
CA MET A 168 6.59 16.89 48.14
C MET A 168 7.41 15.89 47.33
N ASN A 169 7.74 14.74 47.91
CA ASN A 169 8.51 13.69 47.21
C ASN A 169 7.74 13.10 46.04
N LEU A 170 6.42 12.88 46.20
CA LEU A 170 5.56 12.39 45.12
C LEU A 170 5.48 13.40 43.97
N ALA A 171 5.26 14.68 44.28
CA ALA A 171 5.22 15.74 43.27
C ALA A 171 6.57 15.91 42.54
N GLN A 172 7.71 15.79 43.26
CA GLN A 172 9.03 15.79 42.63
C GLN A 172 9.26 14.58 41.72
N TYR A 173 8.81 13.40 42.14
CA TYR A 173 8.89 12.19 41.32
C TYR A 173 8.07 12.34 40.03
N GLU A 174 6.85 12.86 40.13
CA GLU A 174 5.98 13.11 38.99
C GLU A 174 6.61 14.11 38.01
N LEU A 175 7.20 15.22 38.51
CA LEU A 175 7.93 16.17 37.66
C LEU A 175 9.10 15.53 36.92
N LYS A 176 9.89 14.69 37.58
CA LYS A 176 11.01 13.99 36.95
C LYS A 176 10.55 12.97 35.90
N ASP A 177 9.45 12.27 36.15
CA ASP A 177 8.88 11.32 35.18
C ASP A 177 8.38 12.04 33.92
N ILE A 178 7.74 13.20 34.09
CA ILE A 178 7.32 14.07 32.99
C ILE A 178 8.52 14.57 32.18
N GLU A 179 9.57 15.07 32.84
CA GLU A 179 10.80 15.51 32.17
C GLU A 179 11.44 14.36 31.36
N ARG A 180 11.44 13.14 31.91
CA ARG A 180 11.92 11.94 31.20
C ARG A 180 11.07 11.64 29.97
N LYS A 181 9.74 11.76 30.06
CA LYS A 181 8.82 11.58 28.93
C LYS A 181 9.05 12.63 27.84
N GLU A 182 9.23 13.89 28.21
CA GLU A 182 9.59 14.99 27.28
C GLU A 182 10.91 14.70 26.55
N GLN A 183 11.95 14.28 27.28
CA GLN A 183 13.24 13.92 26.70
C GLN A 183 13.13 12.71 25.76
N GLY A 184 12.35 11.69 26.16
CA GLY A 184 12.07 10.52 25.33
C GLY A 184 11.40 10.89 24.00
N LYS A 185 10.42 11.82 24.04
CA LYS A 185 9.75 12.35 22.84
C LYS A 185 10.71 13.06 21.91
N ILE A 186 11.58 13.93 22.43
CA ILE A 186 12.60 14.64 21.64
C ILE A 186 13.56 13.64 20.97
N PHE A 187 13.99 12.60 21.70
CA PHE A 187 14.86 11.57 21.15
C PHE A 187 14.16 10.77 20.04
N ALA A 188 12.92 10.35 20.26
CA ALA A 188 12.12 9.65 19.26
C ALA A 188 11.90 10.48 17.99
N GLN A 189 11.64 11.79 18.13
CA GLN A 189 11.49 12.70 17.01
C GLN A 189 12.78 12.82 16.19
N LYS A 190 13.93 13.00 16.86
CA LYS A 190 15.25 13.04 16.19
C LYS A 190 15.57 11.71 15.49
N ALA A 191 15.23 10.57 16.09
CA ALA A 191 15.43 9.27 15.46
C ALA A 191 14.58 9.11 14.18
N ARG A 192 13.34 9.59 14.21
CA ARG A 192 12.44 9.59 13.04
C ARG A 192 12.95 10.49 11.91
N GLU A 193 13.47 11.67 12.24
CA GLU A 193 14.11 12.57 11.27
C GLU A 193 15.36 11.95 10.64
N ALA A 194 16.17 11.24 11.43
CA ALA A 194 17.36 10.54 10.94
C ALA A 194 16.99 9.41 9.96
N GLN A 195 15.98 8.59 10.28
CA GLN A 195 15.49 7.54 9.38
C GLN A 195 14.92 8.11 8.07
N ALA A 196 14.20 9.23 8.13
CA ALA A 196 13.65 9.88 6.94
C ALA A 196 14.78 10.34 5.97
N LYS A 197 15.90 10.83 6.50
CA LYS A 197 17.07 11.20 5.69
C LYS A 197 17.74 9.99 5.02
N GLN A 198 17.77 8.84 5.70
CA GLN A 198 18.37 7.62 5.15
C GLN A 198 17.51 6.98 4.05
N ALA A 199 16.18 7.10 4.13
CA ALA A 199 15.26 6.60 3.10
C ALA A 199 15.29 7.42 1.79
N GLN A 200 15.82 8.65 1.81
CA GLN A 200 16.03 9.46 0.61
C GLN A 200 17.38 9.23 -0.07
N ALA A 201 18.27 8.43 0.50
CA ALA A 201 19.43 7.96 -0.23
C ALA A 201 18.95 6.99 -1.32
N GLN A 202 18.89 7.46 -2.57
CA GLN A 202 18.67 6.61 -3.73
C GLN A 202 19.59 5.39 -3.62
N PRO A 203 19.09 4.15 -3.84
CA PRO A 203 19.99 3.03 -3.99
C PRO A 203 20.94 3.38 -5.15
N GLN A 204 22.23 3.53 -4.84
CA GLN A 204 23.26 3.55 -5.86
C GLN A 204 23.02 2.31 -6.71
N GLN A 205 22.67 2.51 -7.99
CA GLN A 205 22.61 1.40 -8.93
C GLN A 205 23.95 0.67 -8.83
N PRO A 206 23.95 -0.67 -8.62
CA PRO A 206 25.19 -1.41 -8.65
C PRO A 206 25.85 -1.13 -9.99
N VAL A 207 27.07 -0.58 -9.94
CA VAL A 207 27.90 -0.39 -11.12
C VAL A 207 27.99 -1.76 -11.78
N GLN A 208 27.43 -1.92 -12.97
CA GLN A 208 27.58 -3.18 -13.69
C GLN A 208 29.07 -3.40 -13.91
N PRO A 209 29.61 -4.58 -13.58
CA PRO A 209 31.02 -4.87 -13.83
C PRO A 209 31.30 -4.66 -15.32
N GLN A 210 32.32 -3.88 -15.65
CA GLN A 210 32.73 -3.70 -17.04
C GLN A 210 33.36 -4.99 -17.52
N PHE A 211 32.68 -5.70 -18.42
CA PHE A 211 33.23 -6.87 -19.08
C PHE A 211 34.40 -6.46 -19.97
N THR A 212 35.44 -7.27 -20.01
CA THR A 212 36.60 -7.03 -20.86
C THR A 212 36.28 -7.33 -22.32
N GLN A 213 37.08 -6.80 -23.26
CA GLN A 213 36.82 -6.99 -24.69
C GLN A 213 36.84 -8.48 -25.10
N LYS A 214 37.69 -9.29 -24.48
CA LYS A 214 37.74 -10.74 -24.73
C LYS A 214 36.48 -11.44 -24.24
N GLN A 215 36.00 -11.08 -23.06
CA GLN A 215 34.78 -11.62 -22.49
C GLN A 215 33.55 -11.26 -23.35
N ILE A 216 33.50 -10.04 -23.88
CA ILE A 216 32.48 -9.61 -24.85
C ILE A 216 32.53 -10.49 -26.11
N ASN A 217 33.71 -10.66 -26.70
CA ASN A 217 33.87 -11.46 -27.92
C ASN A 217 33.45 -12.93 -27.69
N TRP A 218 33.79 -13.51 -26.53
CA TRP A 218 33.39 -14.87 -26.19
C TRP A 218 31.87 -14.99 -25.96
N PHE A 219 31.25 -14.01 -25.30
CA PHE A 219 29.79 -13.94 -25.15
C PHE A 219 29.05 -13.80 -26.49
N GLU A 220 29.60 -13.03 -27.43
CA GLU A 220 29.04 -12.88 -28.77
C GLU A 220 29.10 -14.20 -29.57
N ALA A 221 30.19 -14.95 -29.43
CA ALA A 221 30.34 -16.28 -30.03
C ALA A 221 29.46 -17.33 -29.34
N ASN A 222 29.26 -17.23 -28.03
CA ASN A 222 28.54 -18.19 -27.20
C ASN A 222 27.23 -17.61 -26.65
N LYS A 223 26.29 -17.28 -27.54
CA LYS A 223 24.98 -16.68 -27.18
C LYS A 223 24.15 -17.52 -26.21
N TRP A 224 24.35 -18.85 -26.22
CA TRP A 224 23.73 -19.80 -25.29
C TRP A 224 24.12 -19.56 -23.83
N TYR A 225 25.27 -18.91 -23.57
CA TYR A 225 25.73 -18.58 -22.21
C TYR A 225 25.04 -17.33 -21.64
N VAL A 226 24.76 -16.32 -22.48
CA VAL A 226 24.14 -15.06 -22.05
C VAL A 226 22.62 -15.19 -21.95
N GLN A 227 22.00 -15.81 -22.95
CA GLN A 227 20.54 -15.94 -23.03
C GLN A 227 20.15 -17.37 -23.45
N PRO A 228 20.11 -18.31 -22.50
CA PRO A 228 19.71 -19.68 -22.80
C PRO A 228 18.23 -19.74 -23.13
N LYS A 229 17.90 -20.23 -24.33
CA LYS A 229 16.52 -20.33 -24.83
C LYS A 229 15.87 -21.65 -24.43
N ASP A 230 16.65 -22.73 -24.44
CA ASP A 230 16.18 -24.08 -24.19
C ASP A 230 16.73 -24.70 -22.91
N ASN A 231 16.10 -25.78 -22.45
CA ASN A 231 16.51 -26.48 -21.22
C ASN A 231 17.91 -27.12 -21.33
N GLN A 232 18.38 -27.43 -22.54
CA GLN A 232 19.75 -27.89 -22.76
C GLN A 232 20.76 -26.75 -22.60
N GLU A 233 20.49 -25.58 -23.19
CA GLU A 233 21.35 -24.39 -23.05
C GLU A 233 21.42 -23.91 -21.60
N LYS A 234 20.32 -24.01 -20.83
CA LYS A 234 20.34 -23.72 -19.38
C LYS A 234 21.25 -24.67 -18.59
N LYS A 235 21.36 -25.94 -19.01
CA LYS A 235 22.29 -26.90 -18.39
C LYS A 235 23.73 -26.55 -18.77
N MET A 236 23.98 -26.23 -20.04
CA MET A 236 25.29 -25.79 -20.52
C MET A 236 25.76 -24.54 -19.78
N GLN A 237 24.90 -23.52 -19.64
CA GLN A 237 25.21 -22.30 -18.90
C GLN A 237 25.65 -22.62 -17.46
N LYS A 238 24.90 -23.47 -16.75
CA LYS A 238 25.24 -23.84 -15.36
C LYS A 238 26.58 -24.58 -15.25
N VAL A 239 26.88 -25.47 -16.19
CA VAL A 239 28.17 -26.18 -16.20
C VAL A 239 29.28 -25.21 -16.56
N ALA A 240 29.08 -24.31 -17.52
CA ALA A 240 30.04 -23.29 -17.89
C ALA A 240 30.34 -22.33 -16.73
N THR A 241 29.33 -21.88 -15.99
CA THR A 241 29.53 -21.05 -14.79
C THR A 241 30.23 -21.84 -13.67
N ALA A 242 29.98 -23.15 -13.54
CA ALA A 242 30.71 -23.98 -12.58
C ALA A 242 32.19 -24.13 -12.98
N THR A 243 32.48 -24.28 -14.27
CA THR A 243 33.85 -24.30 -14.80
C THR A 243 34.54 -22.95 -14.63
N ASP A 244 33.86 -21.85 -14.89
CA ASP A 244 34.33 -20.46 -14.69
C ASP A 244 34.78 -20.24 -13.24
N ASN A 245 33.93 -20.61 -12.26
CA ASN A 245 34.26 -20.53 -10.85
C ASN A 245 35.46 -21.43 -10.49
N TYR A 246 35.54 -22.64 -11.05
CA TYR A 246 36.67 -23.55 -10.81
C TYR A 246 37.99 -22.99 -11.37
N LEU A 247 37.99 -22.42 -12.57
CA LEU A 247 39.17 -21.82 -13.19
C LEU A 247 39.66 -20.59 -12.42
N GLN A 248 38.75 -19.76 -11.90
CA GLN A 248 39.10 -18.57 -11.12
C GLN A 248 39.56 -18.92 -9.70
N GLU A 249 38.86 -19.81 -9.00
CA GLU A 249 39.11 -20.08 -7.58
C GLU A 249 40.22 -21.11 -7.35
N VAL A 250 40.26 -22.16 -8.17
CA VAL A 250 41.17 -23.31 -7.96
C VAL A 250 42.42 -23.18 -8.82
N GLU A 251 42.26 -23.00 -10.13
CA GLU A 251 43.41 -22.90 -11.06
C GLU A 251 43.99 -21.48 -11.12
N ARG A 252 43.25 -20.48 -10.63
CA ARG A 252 43.62 -19.05 -10.63
C ARG A 252 44.08 -18.55 -11.98
N LEU A 253 43.42 -19.04 -13.03
CA LEU A 253 43.72 -18.66 -14.40
C LEU A 253 43.13 -17.28 -14.69
N ASP A 254 43.91 -16.44 -15.37
CA ASP A 254 43.50 -15.08 -15.71
C ASP A 254 42.32 -15.09 -16.71
N PRO A 255 41.19 -14.44 -16.41
CA PRO A 255 40.05 -14.28 -17.34
C PRO A 255 40.40 -13.55 -18.64
N GLU A 256 41.58 -12.94 -18.76
CA GLU A 256 42.12 -12.38 -20.00
C GLU A 256 42.96 -13.37 -20.84
N SER A 257 43.26 -14.56 -20.32
CA SER A 257 44.03 -15.57 -21.04
C SER A 257 43.19 -16.28 -22.09
N ASP A 258 43.78 -16.58 -23.25
CA ASP A 258 43.10 -17.39 -24.27
C ASP A 258 42.91 -18.86 -23.79
N GLU A 259 43.78 -19.33 -22.89
CA GLU A 259 43.67 -20.65 -22.26
C GLU A 259 42.40 -20.77 -21.41
N TYR A 260 41.93 -19.66 -20.85
CA TYR A 260 40.73 -19.59 -20.02
C TYR A 260 39.47 -19.94 -20.81
N TYR A 261 39.24 -19.27 -21.93
CA TYR A 261 38.05 -19.53 -22.75
C TYR A 261 38.15 -20.86 -23.51
N ASN A 262 39.36 -21.26 -23.90
CA ASN A 262 39.58 -22.55 -24.56
C ASN A 262 39.25 -23.74 -23.64
N THR A 263 39.59 -23.67 -22.35
CA THR A 263 39.27 -24.74 -21.38
C THR A 263 37.78 -24.82 -21.10
N ILE A 264 37.07 -23.69 -21.03
CA ILE A 264 35.60 -23.66 -20.94
C ILE A 264 34.97 -24.32 -22.17
N ASP A 265 35.39 -23.93 -23.38
CA ASP A 265 34.84 -24.47 -24.63
C ASP A 265 35.12 -25.97 -24.79
N GLN A 266 36.33 -26.44 -24.43
CA GLN A 266 36.66 -27.86 -24.42
C GLN A 266 35.80 -28.65 -23.43
N THR A 267 35.57 -28.07 -22.24
CA THR A 267 34.70 -28.66 -21.23
C THR A 267 33.27 -28.77 -21.74
N MET A 268 32.76 -27.74 -22.41
CA MET A 268 31.42 -27.76 -22.99
C MET A 268 31.29 -28.80 -24.11
N ARG A 269 32.28 -28.93 -24.99
CA ARG A 269 32.29 -29.94 -26.06
C ARG A 269 32.31 -31.37 -25.50
N LYS A 270 33.04 -31.59 -24.40
CA LYS A 270 33.12 -32.89 -23.72
C LYS A 270 31.80 -33.31 -23.06
N TYR A 271 31.11 -32.37 -22.40
CA TYR A 271 29.87 -32.69 -21.68
C TYR A 271 28.60 -32.57 -22.53
N PHE A 272 28.64 -31.82 -23.63
CA PHE A 272 27.50 -31.58 -24.51
C PHE A 272 27.84 -31.82 -25.99
N PRO A 273 28.36 -33.01 -26.35
CA PRO A 273 28.75 -33.32 -27.74
C PRO A 273 27.56 -33.21 -28.72
N GLU A 274 26.36 -33.57 -28.24
CA GLU A 274 25.08 -33.45 -28.96
C GLU A 274 24.76 -32.04 -29.46
N TYR A 275 25.18 -31.00 -28.72
CA TYR A 275 24.93 -29.60 -29.10
C TYR A 275 25.94 -29.08 -30.13
N PHE A 276 27.18 -29.59 -30.09
CA PHE A 276 28.27 -29.15 -30.96
C PHE A 276 28.47 -30.03 -32.21
N GLY A 277 27.62 -31.04 -32.40
CA GLY A 277 27.58 -31.86 -33.62
C GLY A 277 28.68 -32.92 -33.71
N GLU A 278 29.24 -33.38 -32.58
CA GLU A 278 30.12 -34.55 -32.55
C GLU A 278 29.30 -35.81 -32.18
N ASP A 279 29.16 -36.71 -33.16
CA ASP A 279 28.37 -37.94 -33.07
C ASP A 279 28.84 -38.85 -31.91
N VAL A 280 28.02 -38.97 -30.85
CA VAL A 280 28.06 -40.13 -29.95
C VAL A 280 26.64 -40.69 -29.79
N ARG A 281 26.33 -41.66 -30.65
CA ARG A 281 25.06 -42.42 -30.68
C ARG A 281 24.69 -43.05 -29.32
N SER A 282 23.52 -42.69 -28.80
CA SER A 282 22.49 -43.55 -28.16
C SER A 282 21.50 -42.64 -27.43
N GLY A 283 20.18 -42.65 -27.58
CA GLY A 283 19.23 -43.68 -28.02
C GLY A 283 18.05 -43.67 -27.04
N SER A 284 16.80 -43.80 -27.56
CA SER A 284 15.50 -44.01 -26.87
C SER A 284 14.87 -42.81 -26.13
N GLU A 285 13.56 -42.55 -26.09
CA GLU A 285 12.33 -43.16 -26.64
C GLU A 285 11.17 -42.12 -26.47
N ALA A 286 10.06 -42.30 -27.20
CA ALA A 286 8.92 -41.37 -27.28
C ALA A 286 7.76 -41.72 -26.28
N PRO A 287 6.48 -41.31 -26.49
CA PRO A 287 5.80 -40.12 -25.94
C PRO A 287 4.51 -40.44 -25.13
N SER A 288 3.86 -39.47 -24.45
CA SER A 288 2.37 -39.44 -24.30
C SER A 288 1.79 -38.15 -23.66
N THR A 289 0.50 -37.94 -23.94
CA THR A 289 -0.40 -36.75 -23.91
C THR A 289 -1.20 -36.52 -22.60
N PRO A 290 -2.04 -35.44 -22.48
CA PRO A 290 -2.34 -34.72 -21.24
C PRO A 290 -3.74 -35.00 -20.63
N SER A 291 -4.02 -34.40 -19.46
CA SER A 291 -5.37 -34.30 -18.87
C SER A 291 -5.66 -32.89 -18.32
N ARG A 292 -6.88 -32.39 -18.57
CA ARG A 292 -7.47 -31.13 -18.09
C ARG A 292 -8.46 -31.42 -16.96
N VAL A 293 -8.70 -30.44 -16.09
CA VAL A 293 -9.84 -30.44 -15.14
C VAL A 293 -10.61 -29.11 -15.25
N ASN A 294 -11.93 -29.22 -15.35
CA ASN A 294 -12.92 -28.13 -15.32
C ASN A 294 -13.26 -27.73 -13.87
N VAL A 295 -13.71 -26.48 -13.66
CA VAL A 295 -14.41 -26.05 -12.44
C VAL A 295 -15.66 -25.26 -12.82
N VAL A 296 -16.78 -25.61 -12.17
CA VAL A 296 -18.10 -24.99 -12.26
C VAL A 296 -18.37 -24.20 -10.98
N ALA A 297 -19.13 -23.12 -11.12
CA ALA A 297 -19.56 -22.20 -10.07
C ALA A 297 -20.62 -22.77 -9.12
N PRO A 298 -20.87 -22.10 -7.98
CA PRO A 298 -22.18 -22.12 -7.36
C PRO A 298 -22.86 -20.73 -7.38
N ALA A 299 -24.16 -20.77 -7.65
CA ALA A 299 -25.09 -19.68 -7.47
C ALA A 299 -25.57 -19.63 -6.01
N ASN A 300 -25.84 -18.43 -5.49
CA ASN A 300 -26.83 -18.29 -4.43
C ASN A 300 -27.64 -17.00 -4.58
N ARG A 301 -28.94 -17.12 -4.28
CA ARG A 301 -29.98 -16.08 -4.38
C ARG A 301 -30.05 -15.33 -3.05
N ASN A 302 -30.37 -14.03 -3.06
CA ASN A 302 -31.21 -13.48 -2.01
C ASN A 302 -32.06 -12.29 -2.46
N ASN A 303 -33.10 -12.06 -1.67
CA ASN A 303 -34.30 -11.24 -1.85
C ASN A 303 -34.25 -10.02 -0.92
N GLY A 304 -34.90 -8.91 -1.30
CA GLY A 304 -35.55 -8.03 -0.33
C GLY A 304 -35.04 -6.59 -0.17
N ALA A 305 -36.00 -5.67 -0.36
CA ALA A 305 -36.10 -4.30 0.14
C ALA A 305 -35.20 -3.20 -0.46
N LYS A 306 -35.85 -2.06 -0.71
CA LYS A 306 -35.30 -0.85 -1.35
C LYS A 306 -34.69 0.09 -0.30
N PRO A 307 -33.38 0.40 -0.31
CA PRO A 307 -32.74 1.35 0.60
C PRO A 307 -32.26 2.64 -0.10
N ARG A 308 -31.74 3.56 0.71
CA ARG A 308 -31.23 4.89 0.30
C ARG A 308 -29.92 4.74 -0.46
N THR A 309 -29.87 5.30 -1.67
CA THR A 309 -28.80 5.09 -2.65
C THR A 309 -27.59 6.00 -2.42
N VAL A 310 -26.39 5.42 -2.39
CA VAL A 310 -25.11 6.15 -2.54
C VAL A 310 -24.52 5.81 -3.91
N GLU A 311 -24.19 6.84 -4.69
CA GLU A 311 -23.63 6.67 -6.04
C GLU A 311 -22.12 6.44 -5.95
N LEU A 312 -21.63 5.26 -6.34
CA LEU A 312 -20.20 4.99 -6.54
C LEU A 312 -19.91 4.89 -8.02
N THR A 313 -18.73 5.29 -8.46
CA THR A 313 -18.29 5.07 -9.84
C THR A 313 -17.84 3.61 -10.05
N PRO A 314 -17.85 3.07 -11.28
CA PRO A 314 -17.30 1.75 -11.59
C PRO A 314 -15.83 1.59 -11.15
N THR A 315 -15.07 2.69 -11.18
CA THR A 315 -13.68 2.74 -10.73
C THR A 315 -13.57 2.54 -9.22
N ALA A 316 -14.41 3.21 -8.43
CA ALA A 316 -14.53 3.04 -6.99
C ALA A 316 -14.92 1.60 -6.61
N VAL A 317 -15.81 0.96 -7.37
CA VAL A 317 -16.19 -0.45 -7.15
C VAL A 317 -15.03 -1.41 -7.45
N ALA A 318 -14.28 -1.16 -8.53
CA ALA A 318 -13.12 -1.98 -8.86
C ALA A 318 -11.97 -1.79 -7.85
N LEU A 319 -11.80 -0.56 -7.33
CA LEU A 319 -10.86 -0.24 -6.26
C LEU A 319 -11.23 -0.94 -4.95
N ALA A 320 -12.50 -0.89 -4.54
CA ALA A 320 -12.99 -1.58 -3.34
C ALA A 320 -12.70 -3.09 -3.40
N LYS A 321 -13.01 -3.74 -4.53
CA LYS A 321 -12.70 -5.17 -4.76
C LYS A 321 -11.20 -5.48 -4.66
N ARG A 322 -10.35 -4.61 -5.21
CA ARG A 322 -8.89 -4.80 -5.16
C ARG A 322 -8.31 -4.59 -3.75
N LEU A 323 -8.92 -3.71 -2.96
CA LEU A 323 -8.56 -3.47 -1.57
C LEU A 323 -9.18 -4.49 -0.60
N GLY A 324 -9.94 -5.47 -1.09
CA GLY A 324 -10.62 -6.48 -0.27
C GLY A 324 -11.77 -5.91 0.60
N LEU A 325 -12.23 -4.70 0.30
CA LEU A 325 -13.35 -4.05 0.97
C LEU A 325 -14.66 -4.40 0.25
N SER A 326 -15.75 -4.58 1.00
CA SER A 326 -17.08 -4.63 0.40
C SER A 326 -17.44 -3.27 -0.19
N ASN A 327 -18.23 -3.26 -1.27
CA ASN A 327 -18.71 -2.02 -1.89
C ASN A 327 -19.44 -1.13 -0.86
N GLU A 328 -20.14 -1.74 0.09
CA GLU A 328 -20.79 -1.08 1.22
C GLU A 328 -19.80 -0.41 2.17
N GLN A 329 -18.73 -1.09 2.57
CA GLN A 329 -17.70 -0.51 3.44
C GLN A 329 -17.00 0.68 2.77
N TYR A 330 -16.72 0.58 1.48
CA TYR A 330 -16.19 1.68 0.70
C TYR A 330 -17.19 2.85 0.62
N ALA A 331 -18.46 2.57 0.33
CA ALA A 331 -19.52 3.58 0.31
C ALA A 331 -19.70 4.29 1.67
N LYS A 332 -19.63 3.56 2.80
CA LYS A 332 -19.63 4.12 4.17
C LYS A 332 -18.49 5.10 4.36
N SER A 333 -17.28 4.69 3.95
CA SER A 333 -16.09 5.53 4.09
C SER A 333 -16.15 6.79 3.21
N TYR A 334 -16.67 6.65 1.99
CA TYR A 334 -16.82 7.74 1.02
C TYR A 334 -17.90 8.75 1.44
N ALA A 335 -19.08 8.27 1.88
CA ALA A 335 -20.14 9.13 2.41
C ALA A 335 -19.69 9.89 3.67
N LYS A 336 -18.91 9.24 4.56
CA LYS A 336 -18.32 9.87 5.74
C LYS A 336 -17.26 10.92 5.40
N GLN A 337 -16.54 10.77 4.30
CA GLN A 337 -15.62 11.79 3.78
C GLN A 337 -16.37 13.01 3.23
N LEU A 338 -17.41 12.79 2.42
CA LEU A 338 -18.26 13.87 1.86
C LEU A 338 -18.93 14.73 2.93
N GLN A 339 -19.35 14.13 4.05
CA GLN A 339 -19.94 14.87 5.18
C GLN A 339 -18.92 15.65 6.01
N ARG A 340 -17.64 15.25 6.00
CA ARG A 340 -16.55 15.92 6.73
C ARG A 340 -15.88 17.04 5.93
N GLY A 341 -16.11 17.10 4.63
CA GLY A 341 -15.56 18.12 3.73
C GLY A 341 -16.51 19.29 3.42
N ARG A 342 -17.62 19.45 4.17
CA ARG A 342 -18.54 20.60 4.07
C ARG A 342 -18.44 21.50 5.28
#